data_AF-A0A848Y759-F1
#
_entry.id   AF-A0A848Y759-F1
#
_cell.length_a   1.000
_cell.length_b   1.000
_cell.length_c   1.000
_cell.angle_alpha   90.00
_cell.angle_beta   90.00
_cell.angle_gamma   90.00
#
_symmetry.space_group_name_H-M   'P 1'
#
loop_
_entity.id
_entity.type
_entity.pdbx_description
1 polymer ?
#
loop_
_entity_poly.entity_id
_entity_poly.type
_entity_poly.pdbx_seq_one_letter_code
_entity_poly.pdbx_strand_id
1 'polypeptide(L)' 'FELAGFKGLPLTFRKWNWQLRQPILLIQPQALVSVSPQEGFLHEVSVLDTLGEDRRETGCKLN' A
#
# COMPACT_ATOMS: atom_id res chain seq x y z
N PHE A 1 -4.46 -12.22 6.55
CA PHE A 1 -5.75 -12.21 5.85
C PHE A 1 -5.55 -11.41 4.58
N GLU A 2 -5.83 -12.00 3.42
CA GLU A 2 -5.67 -11.39 2.10
C GLU A 2 -7.05 -11.23 1.48
N LEU A 3 -7.37 -10.02 1.01
CA LEU A 3 -8.69 -9.71 0.45
C LEU A 3 -8.66 -9.91 -1.07
N ALA A 4 -9.56 -10.75 -1.60
CA ALA A 4 -9.68 -11.00 -3.04
C ALA A 4 -10.20 -9.74 -3.77
N GLY A 5 -9.28 -8.99 -4.38
CA GLY A 5 -9.60 -7.75 -5.10
C GLY A 5 -8.44 -7.24 -5.96
N PHE A 6 -7.57 -8.12 -6.44
CA PHE A 6 -6.24 -7.73 -6.93
C PHE A 6 -6.04 -7.92 -8.44
N LYS A 7 -5.70 -6.81 -9.11
CA LYS A 7 -5.07 -6.81 -10.44
C LYS A 7 -3.54 -6.81 -10.28
N GLY A 8 -2.98 -7.85 -9.66
CA GLY A 8 -1.53 -8.06 -9.55
C GLY A 8 -0.99 -8.27 -8.13
N LEU A 9 -1.19 -7.31 -7.21
CA LEU A 9 -0.63 -7.37 -5.84
C LEU A 9 -1.73 -7.61 -4.79
N PRO A 10 -1.49 -8.46 -3.78
CA PRO A 10 -2.48 -8.78 -2.77
C PRO A 10 -2.88 -7.55 -1.94
N LEU A 11 -4.16 -7.49 -1.58
CA LEU A 11 -4.68 -6.46 -0.68
C LEU A 11 -4.51 -6.92 0.77
N THR A 12 -3.92 -6.05 1.60
CA THR A 12 -3.65 -6.37 3.03
C THR A 12 -4.03 -5.20 3.93
N PHE A 13 -4.19 -5.44 5.22
CA PHE A 13 -4.44 -4.37 6.20
C PHE A 13 -3.21 -4.14 7.07
N ARG A 14 -2.94 -2.88 7.41
CA ARG A 14 -1.95 -2.50 8.42
C ARG A 14 -2.43 -2.95 9.81
N LYS A 15 -1.54 -3.60 10.57
CA LYS A 15 -1.90 -4.18 11.88
C LYS A 15 -2.19 -3.14 12.97
N TRP A 16 -1.69 -1.90 12.84
CA TRP A 16 -1.70 -0.89 13.90
C TRP A 16 -2.76 0.20 13.74
N ASN A 17 -3.24 0.44 12.51
CA ASN A 17 -4.25 1.47 12.23
C ASN A 17 -5.37 0.98 11.28
N TRP A 18 -5.36 -0.31 10.91
CA TRP A 18 -6.36 -0.94 10.03
C TRP A 18 -6.53 -0.25 8.67
N GLN A 19 -5.49 0.45 8.20
CA GLN A 19 -5.49 1.02 6.87
C GLN A 19 -5.32 -0.06 5.81
N LEU A 20 -6.16 -0.03 4.77
CA LEU A 20 -6.04 -0.89 3.61
C LEU A 20 -4.79 -0.52 2.79
N ARG A 21 -3.97 -1.52 2.51
CA ARG A 21 -2.89 -1.47 1.54
C ARG A 21 -3.43 -1.96 0.21
N GLN A 22 -3.56 -1.03 -0.73
CA GLN A 22 -3.96 -1.31 -2.09
C GLN A 22 -2.99 -0.63 -3.07
N PRO A 23 -2.60 -1.31 -4.16
CA PRO A 23 -1.85 -0.68 -5.23
C PRO A 23 -2.71 0.37 -5.95
N ILE A 24 -2.09 1.48 -6.34
CA ILE A 24 -2.75 2.52 -7.14
C ILE A 24 -2.31 2.34 -8.60
N LEU A 25 -3.25 2.16 -9.51
CA LEU A 25 -2.95 2.03 -10.94
C LEU A 25 -2.79 3.42 -11.57
N LEU A 26 -1.61 3.69 -12.12
CA LEU A 26 -1.36 4.88 -12.94
C LEU A 26 -1.66 4.53 -14.39
N ILE A 27 -2.71 5.12 -14.95
CA ILE A 27 -3.22 4.81 -16.29
C ILE A 27 -3.27 6.07 -17.15
N GLN A 28 -3.04 5.88 -18.45
CA GLN A 28 -3.42 6.82 -19.51
C GLN A 28 -4.60 6.23 -20.31
N PRO A 29 -5.33 7.00 -21.12
CA PRO A 29 -6.58 6.56 -21.75
C PRO A 29 -6.51 5.22 -22.50
N GLN A 30 -5.34 4.85 -23.02
CA GLN A 30 -5.15 3.65 -23.84
C GLN A 30 -4.25 2.59 -23.20
N ALA A 31 -3.63 2.85 -22.03
CA ALA A 31 -2.67 1.92 -21.45
C ALA A 31 -2.44 2.12 -19.95
N LEU A 32 -2.06 1.03 -19.27
CA LEU A 32 -1.47 1.08 -17.94
C LEU A 32 -0.04 1.62 -18.05
N VAL A 33 0.29 2.67 -17.31
CA VAL A 33 1.62 3.26 -17.26
C VAL A 33 2.46 2.56 -16.20
N SER A 34 1.94 2.46 -14.97
CA SER A 34 2.61 1.78 -13.86
C SER A 34 1.66 1.47 -12.71
N VAL A 35 2.17 0.76 -11.70
CA VAL A 35 1.47 0.48 -10.44
C VAL A 35 2.25 1.15 -9.31
N SER A 36 1.59 1.95 -8.50
CA SER A 36 2.17 2.63 -7.34
C SER A 36 1.91 1.86 -6.05
N PRO A 37 2.88 1.84 -5.12
CA PRO A 37 4.25 2.38 -5.27
C PRO A 37 5.11 1.54 -6.22
N GLN A 38 6.02 2.20 -6.95
CA GLN A 38 6.99 1.51 -7.81
C GLN A 38 8.17 0.98 -6.99
N GLU A 39 8.83 -0.05 -7.49
CA GLU A 39 10.08 -0.56 -6.93
C GLU A 39 11.18 0.52 -6.93
N GLY A 40 11.94 0.62 -5.84
CA GLY A 40 13.00 1.63 -5.68
C GLY A 40 12.65 2.84 -4.81
N PHE A 41 11.39 2.97 -4.38
CA PHE A 41 11.04 3.88 -3.29
C PHE A 41 11.39 3.26 -1.93
N LEU A 42 11.80 4.11 -0.97
CA LEU A 42 12.16 3.64 0.37
C LEU A 42 10.88 3.24 1.13
N HIS A 43 10.79 1.95 1.45
CA HIS A 43 9.68 1.38 2.21
C HIS A 43 10.24 0.49 3.33
N GLU A 44 9.79 0.66 4.58
CA GLU A 44 10.36 -0.07 5.73
C GLU A 44 10.00 -1.57 5.71
N VAL A 45 8.77 -1.92 5.27
CA VAL A 45 8.25 -3.30 5.39
C VAL A 45 7.55 -3.82 4.13
N SER A 46 6.85 -2.97 3.38
CA SER A 46 6.11 -3.39 2.18
C SER A 46 6.21 -2.35 1.08
N VAL A 47 6.34 -2.79 -0.17
CA VAL A 47 6.25 -1.92 -1.35
C VAL A 47 4.89 -1.22 -1.48
N LEU A 48 3.85 -1.65 -0.76
CA LEU A 48 2.56 -0.95 -0.69
C LEU A 48 2.52 0.11 0.42
N ASP A 49 3.58 0.25 1.22
CA ASP A 49 3.65 1.28 2.25
C ASP A 49 4.04 2.61 1.60
N THR A 50 3.04 3.41 1.23
CA THR A 50 3.27 4.77 0.75
C THR A 50 4.00 5.62 1.79
N LEU A 51 4.80 6.59 1.34
CA LEU A 51 5.33 7.66 2.19
C LEU A 51 4.16 8.32 2.95
N GLY A 52 4.24 8.28 4.28
CA GLY A 52 3.20 8.69 5.22
C GLY A 52 3.55 8.14 6.60
N GLU A 53 2.84 8.58 7.64
CA GLU A 53 3.14 8.20 9.02
C GLU A 53 3.29 6.68 9.19
N ASP A 54 4.52 6.26 9.51
CA ASP A 54 4.81 4.85 9.78
C ASP A 54 4.48 4.51 11.23
N ARG A 55 4.41 3.21 11.56
CA ARG A 55 4.10 2.68 12.89
C ARG A 55 4.94 3.29 14.00
N ARG A 56 6.20 3.65 13.71
CA ARG A 56 7.12 4.29 14.66
C ARG A 56 6.77 5.75 14.94
N GLU A 57 6.14 6.42 13.98
CA GLU A 57 5.71 7.81 14.07
C GLU A 57 4.26 7.90 14.60
N THR A 58 3.45 6.87 14.37
CA THR A 58 2.06 6.84 14.85
C THR A 58 1.98 6.54 16.35
N GLY A 59 1.51 7.50 17.15
CA GLY A 59 1.17 7.30 18.57
C GLY A 59 -0.11 6.50 18.82
N CYS A 60 -0.85 6.17 17.75
CA CYS A 60 -2.13 5.48 17.82
C CYS A 60 -1.93 3.97 18.02
N LYS A 61 -2.46 3.43 19.12
CA LYS A 61 -2.65 1.98 19.31
C LYS A 61 -4.12 1.70 19.11
N LEU A 62 -4.45 0.72 18.27
CA LEU A 62 -5.80 0.15 18.32
C LEU A 62 -6.03 -0.38 19.74
N ASN A 63 -7.00 0.20 20.43
CA ASN A 63 -7.50 -0.29 21.71
C ASN A 63 -8.21 -1.62 21.52
#